data_AF-A0A7L3Q2Y1-F1
#
_entry.id   AF-A0A7L3Q2Y1-F1
#
_cell.length_a   1.000
_cell.length_b   1.000
_cell.length_c   1.000
_cell.angle_alpha   90.00
_cell.angle_beta   90.00
_cell.angle_gamma   90.00
#
_symmetry.space_group_name_H-M   'P 1'
#
loop_
_entity.id
_entity.type
_entity.pdbx_description
1 polymer ?
#
loop_
_entity_poly.entity_id
_entity_poly.type
_entity_poly.pdbx_seq_one_letter_code
_entity_poly.pdbx_strand_id
1 'polypeptide(L)'
;MMSRQAFLCSLGSLYLSLLFIFLLMDVYARPANNSVLKEKEKGGEGREQQELLPPDHLNGVKLELDGHLNKDFHQEVFLGRDRDDFDEDSQPRRNRRKLMVIFNKVDINKDKKISAKEMQRWIMEKTDEHFQEAVEENKMHFRAVDPDGDGHVSWDEYKIKFLASKGFNEKEIAEKIKNNEELKIDEESK
;
A
#
# COMPACT_ATOMS: atom_id res chain seq x y z
N MET A 1 -73.17 9.47 -18.60
CA MET A 1 -72.26 10.62 -18.40
C MET A 1 -71.42 10.35 -17.15
N MET A 2 -70.19 9.86 -17.30
CA MET A 2 -69.33 9.67 -16.14
C MET A 2 -68.86 11.03 -15.62
N SER A 3 -69.09 11.29 -14.34
CA SER A 3 -68.84 12.58 -13.69
C SER A 3 -67.38 12.99 -13.86
N ARG A 4 -67.13 14.23 -14.30
CA ARG A 4 -65.80 14.83 -14.47
C ARG A 4 -64.93 14.71 -13.21
N GLN A 5 -65.55 14.61 -12.04
CA GLN A 5 -64.87 14.38 -10.75
C GLN A 5 -64.20 13.00 -10.65
N ALA A 6 -64.81 11.94 -11.17
CA ALA A 6 -64.23 10.59 -11.13
C ALA A 6 -63.00 10.48 -12.03
N PHE A 7 -63.00 11.20 -13.16
CA PHE A 7 -61.87 11.22 -14.09
C PHE A 7 -60.67 11.98 -13.51
N LEU A 8 -60.91 13.12 -12.83
CA LEU A 8 -59.86 13.91 -12.18
C LEU A 8 -59.22 13.17 -11.00
N CYS A 9 -59.98 12.44 -10.19
CA CYS A 9 -59.44 11.61 -9.12
C CYS A 9 -58.59 10.43 -9.64
N SER A 10 -59.01 9.82 -10.75
CA SER A 10 -58.25 8.76 -11.43
C SER A 10 -56.91 9.25 -11.96
N LEU A 11 -56.90 10.42 -12.62
CA LEU A 11 -55.69 11.09 -13.06
C LEU A 11 -54.76 11.44 -11.89
N GLY A 12 -55.30 12.00 -10.79
CA GLY A 12 -54.52 12.31 -9.60
C GLY A 12 -53.85 11.08 -8.96
N SER A 13 -54.56 9.95 -8.94
CA SER A 13 -54.01 8.67 -8.45
C SER A 13 -52.85 8.15 -9.32
N LEU A 14 -52.95 8.30 -10.64
CA LEU A 14 -51.87 7.95 -11.57
C LEU A 14 -50.64 8.84 -11.39
N TYR A 15 -50.82 10.15 -11.20
CA TYR A 15 -49.70 11.05 -10.92
C TYR A 15 -49.03 10.75 -9.57
N LEU A 16 -49.81 10.40 -8.55
CA LEU A 16 -49.27 10.05 -7.24
C LEU A 16 -48.49 8.72 -7.28
N SER A 17 -48.94 7.74 -8.06
CA SER A 17 -48.21 6.48 -8.24
C SER A 17 -46.93 6.68 -9.04
N LEU A 18 -46.95 7.49 -10.10
CA LEU A 18 -45.75 7.85 -10.87
C LEU A 18 -44.72 8.59 -10.01
N LEU A 19 -45.16 9.53 -9.17
CA LEU A 19 -44.29 10.25 -8.26
C LEU A 19 -43.69 9.33 -7.19
N PHE A 20 -44.46 8.36 -6.68
CA PHE A 20 -43.96 7.35 -5.76
C PHE A 20 -42.91 6.42 -6.41
N ILE A 21 -43.11 6.03 -7.67
CA ILE A 21 -42.13 5.24 -8.43
C ILE A 21 -40.86 6.06 -8.68
N PHE A 22 -40.98 7.35 -9.00
CA PHE A 22 -39.83 8.24 -9.19
C PHE A 22 -38.99 8.38 -7.91
N LEU A 23 -39.65 8.58 -6.75
CA LEU A 23 -38.96 8.64 -5.46
C LEU A 23 -38.32 7.31 -5.06
N LEU A 24 -38.89 6.16 -5.44
CA LEU A 24 -38.27 4.86 -5.23
C LEU A 24 -37.05 4.63 -6.15
N MET A 25 -37.04 5.20 -7.37
CA MET A 25 -35.87 5.18 -8.25
C MET A 25 -34.69 5.97 -7.66
N ASP A 26 -34.95 7.12 -7.04
CA ASP A 26 -33.91 7.92 -6.37
C ASP A 26 -33.28 7.20 -5.16
N VAL A 27 -34.02 6.31 -4.48
CA VAL A 27 -33.50 5.49 -3.36
C VAL A 27 -32.53 4.40 -3.85
N TYR A 28 -32.67 3.94 -5.10
CA TYR A 28 -31.76 2.97 -5.72
C TYR A 28 -30.65 3.60 -6.57
N ALA A 29 -30.72 4.90 -6.84
CA ALA A 29 -29.66 5.66 -7.47
C ALA A 29 -28.52 5.91 -6.46
N ARG A 30 -27.71 4.88 -6.20
CA ARG A 30 -26.37 5.11 -5.65
C ARG A 30 -25.60 5.98 -6.64
N PRO A 31 -24.92 7.06 -6.21
CA PRO A 31 -24.00 7.75 -7.10
C PRO A 31 -23.01 6.71 -7.62
N ALA A 32 -22.89 6.61 -8.94
CA ALA A 32 -21.81 5.89 -9.59
C ALA A 32 -20.52 6.59 -9.17
N ASN A 33 -19.94 6.13 -8.06
CA ASN A 33 -18.59 6.51 -7.70
C ASN A 33 -17.69 5.82 -8.73
N ASN A 34 -17.30 6.57 -9.76
CA ASN A 34 -16.23 6.19 -10.68
C ASN A 34 -14.87 6.34 -10.00
N SER A 35 -14.75 5.94 -8.73
CA SER A 35 -13.43 5.69 -8.15
C SER A 35 -12.89 4.48 -8.90
N VAL A 36 -12.10 4.79 -9.93
CA VAL A 36 -11.00 4.02 -10.48
C VAL A 36 -11.14 2.53 -10.20
N LEU A 37 -11.44 1.78 -11.26
CA LEU A 37 -11.23 0.33 -11.32
C LEU A 37 -9.93 0.04 -10.57
N LYS A 38 -10.08 -0.55 -9.39
CA LYS A 38 -8.96 -1.06 -8.60
C LYS A 38 -8.46 -2.25 -9.41
N GLU A 39 -7.58 -2.00 -10.38
CA GLU A 39 -6.58 -2.99 -10.75
C GLU A 39 -5.74 -3.17 -9.50
N LYS A 40 -6.27 -4.04 -8.64
CA LYS A 40 -5.54 -4.68 -7.56
C LYS A 40 -4.55 -5.56 -8.31
N GLU A 41 -3.40 -5.00 -8.69
CA GLU A 41 -2.23 -5.84 -8.92
C GLU A 41 -2.08 -6.66 -7.66
N LYS A 42 -2.35 -7.95 -7.82
CA LYS A 42 -2.32 -8.93 -6.76
C LYS A 42 -0.89 -8.98 -6.23
N GLY A 43 -0.61 -8.29 -5.12
CA GLY A 43 0.57 -8.50 -4.26
C GLY A 43 0.52 -9.84 -3.51
N GLY A 44 0.14 -10.92 -4.20
CA GLY A 44 -0.19 -12.20 -3.60
C GLY A 44 -0.36 -13.30 -4.64
N GLU A 45 0.64 -13.48 -5.51
CA GLU A 45 0.91 -14.71 -6.28
C GLU A 45 2.25 -14.49 -7.04
N GLY A 46 3.37 -14.55 -6.32
CA GLY A 46 4.71 -14.34 -6.92
C GLY A 46 5.86 -13.98 -5.97
N ARG A 47 5.70 -14.16 -4.65
CA ARG A 47 6.64 -13.68 -3.62
C ARG A 47 8.07 -14.23 -3.69
N GLU A 48 8.34 -15.24 -4.51
CA GLU A 48 9.67 -15.87 -4.57
C GLU A 48 10.52 -15.42 -5.77
N GLN A 49 9.97 -14.69 -6.75
CA GLN A 49 10.71 -14.34 -7.99
C GLN A 49 11.05 -12.85 -8.15
N GLN A 50 10.54 -11.98 -7.26
CA GLN A 50 10.79 -10.52 -7.30
C GLN A 50 11.73 -10.04 -6.17
N GLU A 51 12.54 -10.90 -5.56
CA GLU A 51 13.42 -10.54 -4.43
C GLU A 51 14.61 -9.61 -4.77
N LEU A 52 14.69 -9.07 -6.00
CA LEU A 52 15.81 -8.21 -6.41
C LEU A 52 15.40 -6.82 -6.92
N LEU A 53 14.11 -6.58 -7.14
CA LEU A 53 13.67 -5.25 -7.55
C LEU A 53 13.42 -4.42 -6.28
N PRO A 54 14.03 -3.21 -6.18
CA PRO A 54 13.72 -2.33 -5.06
C PRO A 54 12.22 -2.02 -5.05
N PRO A 55 11.61 -1.81 -3.87
CA PRO A 55 10.23 -1.38 -3.75
C PRO A 55 9.98 -0.12 -4.59
N ASP A 56 8.79 0.00 -5.17
CA ASP A 56 8.43 1.15 -6.03
C ASP A 56 8.43 2.49 -5.28
N HIS A 57 8.12 2.47 -3.99
CA HIS A 57 8.22 3.63 -3.12
C HIS A 57 8.73 3.28 -1.72
N LEU A 58 9.27 4.28 -1.05
CA LEU A 58 9.67 4.17 0.36
C LEU A 58 8.47 4.52 1.26
N ASN A 59 8.26 3.72 2.30
CA ASN A 59 7.22 3.97 3.29
C ASN A 59 7.32 5.39 3.86
N GLY A 60 6.20 6.09 3.93
CA GLY A 60 6.17 7.45 4.49
C GLY A 60 6.78 8.52 3.58
N VAL A 61 7.06 8.20 2.31
CA VAL A 61 7.45 9.17 1.28
C VAL A 61 6.28 9.42 0.33
N LYS A 62 6.08 10.69 -0.03
CA LYS A 62 4.93 11.12 -0.83
C LYS A 62 5.05 10.78 -2.32
N LEU A 63 6.27 10.60 -2.82
CA LEU A 63 6.56 10.30 -4.22
C LEU A 63 7.14 8.89 -4.34
N GLU A 64 6.74 8.22 -5.41
CA GLU A 64 7.26 6.93 -5.86
C GLU A 64 8.57 7.16 -6.66
N LEU A 65 9.34 6.10 -6.89
CA LEU A 65 10.64 6.18 -7.60
C LEU A 65 10.48 6.65 -9.05
N ASP A 66 9.33 6.38 -9.67
CA ASP A 66 8.99 6.77 -11.03
C ASP A 66 8.43 8.20 -11.13
N GLY A 67 8.25 8.88 -9.98
CA GLY A 67 7.74 10.25 -9.87
C GLY A 67 6.22 10.36 -9.72
N HIS A 68 5.48 9.26 -9.67
CA HIS A 68 4.07 9.29 -9.33
C HIS A 68 3.85 9.56 -7.83
N LEU A 69 2.60 9.90 -7.48
CA LEU A 69 2.21 10.15 -6.10
C LEU A 69 1.89 8.82 -5.41
N ASN A 70 2.57 8.56 -4.29
CA ASN A 70 2.29 7.42 -3.43
C ASN A 70 0.85 7.51 -2.91
N LYS A 71 0.00 6.62 -3.40
CA LYS A 71 -1.43 6.55 -3.04
C LYS A 71 -1.65 6.13 -1.59
N ASP A 72 -0.71 5.36 -1.04
CA ASP A 72 -0.77 4.81 0.30
C ASP A 72 -0.09 5.71 1.34
N PHE A 73 0.55 6.81 0.93
CA PHE A 73 1.28 7.73 1.81
C PHE A 73 0.52 8.10 3.09
N HIS A 74 -0.75 8.50 2.95
CA HIS A 74 -1.57 8.89 4.11
C HIS A 74 -1.87 7.71 5.03
N GLN A 75 -2.06 6.51 4.45
CA GLN A 75 -2.32 5.31 5.21
C GLN A 75 -1.05 4.81 5.93
N GLU A 76 0.09 4.83 5.26
CA GLU A 76 1.40 4.46 5.83
C GLU A 76 1.77 5.36 6.99
N VAL A 77 1.72 6.68 6.79
CA VAL A 77 2.05 7.65 7.83
C VAL A 77 1.08 7.56 9.01
N PHE A 78 -0.20 7.29 8.77
CA PHE A 78 -1.19 7.22 9.84
C PHE A 78 -1.15 5.90 10.62
N LEU A 79 -1.00 4.77 9.93
CA LEU A 79 -1.07 3.43 10.53
C LEU A 79 0.28 2.94 11.03
N GLY A 80 1.40 3.41 10.49
CA GLY A 80 2.68 2.85 10.90
C GLY A 80 2.85 1.41 10.43
N ARG A 81 3.53 0.65 11.28
CA ARG A 81 3.62 -0.82 11.27
C ARG A 81 2.27 -1.53 11.42
N ASP A 82 1.23 -0.85 11.92
CA ASP A 82 -0.10 -1.44 12.05
C ASP A 82 -0.83 -1.50 10.69
N ARG A 83 -0.23 -1.11 9.54
CA ARG A 83 -0.85 -1.12 8.20
C ARG A 83 -1.29 -2.53 7.78
N ASP A 84 -0.37 -3.48 7.81
CA ASP A 84 -0.58 -4.86 7.34
C ASP A 84 -1.59 -5.61 8.22
N ASP A 85 -1.81 -5.08 9.41
CA ASP A 85 -2.79 -5.54 10.36
C ASP A 85 -4.25 -5.26 9.93
N PHE A 86 -4.48 -4.44 8.90
CA PHE A 86 -5.81 -4.13 8.34
C PHE A 86 -6.07 -4.86 7.01
N ASP A 87 -5.84 -6.17 6.96
CA ASP A 87 -6.21 -6.99 5.79
C ASP A 87 -7.70 -6.88 5.45
N GLU A 88 -8.02 -6.84 4.16
CA GLU A 88 -9.39 -6.78 3.62
C GLU A 88 -10.24 -7.99 4.04
N ASP A 89 -9.60 -9.14 4.31
CA ASP A 89 -10.21 -10.39 4.78
C ASP A 89 -10.52 -10.40 6.30
N SER A 90 -10.10 -9.35 7.01
CA SER A 90 -10.36 -9.21 8.44
C SER A 90 -11.84 -8.91 8.71
N GLN A 91 -12.47 -9.66 9.64
CA GLN A 91 -13.85 -9.38 10.04
C GLN A 91 -14.02 -7.89 10.44
N PRO A 92 -15.11 -7.20 10.04
CA PRO A 92 -15.33 -5.77 10.34
C PRO A 92 -15.21 -5.40 11.83
N ARG A 93 -15.49 -6.35 12.73
CA ARG A 93 -15.33 -6.19 14.18
C ARG A 93 -13.87 -6.07 14.62
N ARG A 94 -12.94 -6.79 13.97
CA ARG A 94 -11.50 -6.72 14.27
C ARG A 94 -10.93 -5.37 13.84
N ASN A 95 -11.26 -4.92 12.64
CA ASN A 95 -10.79 -3.62 12.12
C ASN A 95 -11.32 -2.47 13.00
N ARG A 96 -12.58 -2.54 13.44
CA ARG A 96 -13.13 -1.58 14.41
C ARG A 96 -12.38 -1.57 15.73
N ARG A 97 -11.97 -2.73 16.27
CA ARG A 97 -11.18 -2.80 17.50
C ARG A 97 -9.79 -2.20 17.30
N LYS A 98 -9.12 -2.51 16.18
CA LYS A 98 -7.79 -1.95 15.85
C LYS A 98 -7.87 -0.42 15.70
N LEU A 99 -8.86 0.09 14.98
CA LEU A 99 -9.13 1.54 14.89
C LEU A 99 -9.35 2.18 16.27
N MET A 100 -10.07 1.50 17.17
CA MET A 100 -10.28 2.00 18.53
C MET A 100 -8.97 2.05 19.33
N VAL A 101 -8.08 1.07 19.14
CA VAL A 101 -6.75 1.06 19.78
C VAL A 101 -5.92 2.24 19.29
N ILE A 102 -5.87 2.47 17.98
CA ILE A 102 -5.15 3.62 17.40
C ILE A 102 -5.76 4.93 17.92
N PHE A 103 -7.08 5.07 17.87
CA PHE A 103 -7.77 6.25 18.40
C PHE A 103 -7.34 6.58 19.83
N ASN A 104 -7.32 5.58 20.71
CA ASN A 104 -6.92 5.76 22.10
C ASN A 104 -5.41 6.08 22.27
N LYS A 105 -4.55 5.68 21.32
CA LYS A 105 -3.13 6.08 21.31
C LYS A 105 -2.98 7.55 20.92
N VAL A 106 -3.77 8.01 19.94
CA VAL A 106 -3.73 9.41 19.46
C VAL A 106 -4.36 10.39 20.45
N ASP A 107 -5.47 10.01 21.09
CA ASP A 107 -6.20 10.80 22.08
C ASP A 107 -5.44 10.83 23.43
N ILE A 108 -4.44 11.70 23.52
CA ILE A 108 -3.55 11.81 24.68
C ILE A 108 -4.29 12.43 25.86
N ASN A 109 -5.15 13.41 25.61
CA ASN A 109 -5.90 14.08 26.67
C ASN A 109 -7.12 13.27 27.15
N LYS A 110 -7.49 12.19 26.45
CA LYS A 110 -8.59 11.27 26.73
C LYS A 110 -9.96 11.93 26.72
N ASP A 111 -10.13 12.98 25.92
CA ASP A 111 -11.40 13.70 25.76
C ASP A 111 -12.36 13.02 24.77
N LYS A 112 -11.96 11.86 24.24
CA LYS A 112 -12.66 11.06 23.23
C LYS A 112 -12.80 11.79 21.90
N LYS A 113 -11.91 12.73 21.60
CA LYS A 113 -11.76 13.41 20.32
C LYS A 113 -10.29 13.42 19.95
N ILE A 114 -10.01 13.70 18.69
CA ILE A 114 -8.64 13.92 18.23
C ILE A 114 -8.54 15.35 17.76
N SER A 115 -7.75 16.15 18.47
CA SER A 115 -7.44 17.51 18.05
C SER A 115 -6.41 17.52 16.91
N ALA A 116 -6.35 18.63 16.15
CA ALA A 116 -5.35 18.79 15.10
C ALA A 116 -3.90 18.68 15.65
N LYS A 117 -3.67 19.11 16.89
CA LYS A 117 -2.36 19.01 17.55
C LYS A 117 -1.99 17.57 17.88
N GLU A 118 -2.94 16.77 18.35
CA GLU A 118 -2.73 15.34 18.63
C GLU A 118 -2.50 14.56 17.33
N MET A 119 -3.29 14.85 16.30
CA MET A 119 -3.09 14.25 14.97
C MET A 119 -1.70 14.58 14.41
N GLN A 120 -1.29 15.85 14.48
CA GLN A 120 0.04 16.26 14.01
C GLN A 120 1.15 15.56 14.78
N ARG A 121 1.05 15.48 16.11
CA ARG A 121 2.03 14.77 16.95
C ARG A 121 2.12 13.29 16.56
N TRP A 122 0.98 12.63 16.41
CA TRP A 122 0.92 11.22 16.01
C TRP A 122 1.58 10.99 14.65
N ILE A 123 1.27 11.83 13.66
CA ILE A 123 1.90 11.78 12.34
C ILE A 123 3.42 11.90 12.46
N MET A 124 3.92 12.87 13.23
CA MET A 124 5.37 13.05 13.41
C MET A 124 6.03 11.83 14.08
N GLU A 125 5.40 11.29 15.12
CA GLU A 125 5.88 10.09 15.82
C GLU A 125 5.94 8.88 14.88
N LYS A 126 4.89 8.68 14.07
CA LYS A 126 4.85 7.57 13.10
C LYS A 126 5.82 7.74 11.94
N THR A 127 6.01 8.97 11.45
CA THR A 127 7.02 9.23 10.43
C THR A 127 8.42 8.94 10.95
N ASP A 128 8.74 9.31 12.21
CA ASP A 128 10.04 8.99 12.80
C ASP A 128 10.23 7.48 13.01
N GLU A 129 9.21 6.77 13.54
CA GLU A 129 9.24 5.31 13.65
C GLU A 129 9.55 4.63 12.31
N HIS A 130 8.83 5.02 11.25
CA HIS A 130 9.04 4.48 9.89
C HIS A 130 10.44 4.79 9.35
N PHE A 131 10.94 6.00 9.59
CA PHE A 131 12.26 6.39 9.15
C PHE A 131 13.35 5.55 9.82
N GLN A 132 13.24 5.35 11.15
CA GLN A 132 14.21 4.52 11.88
C GLN A 132 14.17 3.06 11.42
N GLU A 133 12.98 2.50 11.21
CA GLU A 133 12.80 1.14 10.69
C GLU A 133 13.45 0.98 9.31
N ALA A 134 13.20 1.91 8.39
CA ALA A 134 13.82 1.91 7.06
C ALA A 134 15.35 2.00 7.14
N VAL A 135 15.91 2.77 8.08
CA VAL A 135 17.36 2.84 8.30
C VAL A 135 17.92 1.52 8.83
N GLU A 136 17.24 0.89 9.79
CA GLU A 136 17.66 -0.39 10.37
C GLU A 136 17.62 -1.54 9.33
N GLU A 137 16.53 -1.63 8.56
CA GLU A 137 16.39 -2.60 7.48
C GLU A 137 17.46 -2.39 6.41
N ASN A 138 17.63 -1.15 5.93
CA ASN A 138 18.65 -0.82 4.94
C ASN A 138 20.05 -1.17 5.42
N LYS A 139 20.37 -0.98 6.70
CA LYS A 139 21.67 -1.34 7.26
C LYS A 139 21.95 -2.85 7.15
N MET A 140 20.94 -3.69 7.40
CA MET A 140 21.09 -5.14 7.29
C MET A 140 21.26 -5.57 5.83
N HIS A 141 20.47 -5.00 4.92
CA HIS A 141 20.58 -5.27 3.49
C HIS A 141 21.91 -4.79 2.90
N PHE A 142 22.34 -3.58 3.28
CA PHE A 142 23.61 -3.01 2.84
C PHE A 142 24.79 -3.87 3.26
N ARG A 143 24.82 -4.32 4.51
CA ARG A 143 25.88 -5.22 5.01
C ARG A 143 25.93 -6.57 4.28
N ALA A 144 24.83 -7.03 3.69
CA ALA A 144 24.83 -8.25 2.90
C ALA A 144 25.49 -8.09 1.52
N VAL A 145 25.54 -6.85 1.01
CA VAL A 145 26.16 -6.49 -0.29
C VAL A 145 27.54 -5.85 -0.15
N ASP A 146 27.91 -5.42 1.06
CA ASP A 146 29.23 -4.89 1.47
C ASP A 146 29.93 -5.89 2.42
N PRO A 147 30.50 -6.99 1.89
CA PRO A 147 31.18 -8.02 2.68
C PRO A 147 32.53 -7.56 3.25
N ASP A 148 33.20 -6.60 2.61
CA ASP A 148 34.48 -6.08 3.11
C ASP A 148 34.31 -5.02 4.20
N GLY A 149 33.11 -4.42 4.29
CA GLY A 149 32.69 -3.52 5.34
C GLY A 149 33.31 -2.13 5.21
N ASP A 150 33.76 -1.74 4.01
CA ASP A 150 34.35 -0.42 3.76
C ASP A 150 33.31 0.71 3.66
N GLY A 151 32.01 0.36 3.72
CA GLY A 151 30.89 1.29 3.69
C GLY A 151 30.47 1.69 2.27
N HIS A 152 31.04 1.06 1.25
CA HIS A 152 30.70 1.22 -0.16
C HIS A 152 30.43 -0.15 -0.77
N VAL A 153 29.80 -0.16 -1.95
CA VAL A 153 29.63 -1.40 -2.72
C VAL A 153 30.42 -1.22 -4.00
N SER A 154 31.53 -1.95 -4.11
CA SER A 154 32.36 -1.96 -5.31
C SER A 154 31.66 -2.68 -6.47
N TRP A 155 32.13 -2.45 -7.69
CA TRP A 155 31.61 -3.12 -8.88
C TRP A 155 31.72 -4.64 -8.79
N ASP A 156 32.81 -5.13 -8.20
CA ASP A 156 33.06 -6.56 -8.05
C ASP A 156 32.11 -7.19 -7.02
N GLU A 157 31.87 -6.53 -5.89
CA GLU A 157 30.90 -6.99 -4.88
C GLU A 157 29.47 -7.03 -5.44
N TYR A 158 29.08 -5.96 -6.15
CA TYR A 158 27.78 -5.91 -6.83
C TYR A 158 27.64 -7.07 -7.83
N LYS A 159 28.66 -7.31 -8.66
CA LYS A 159 28.66 -8.40 -9.65
C LYS A 159 28.58 -9.77 -8.98
N ILE A 160 29.36 -10.01 -7.93
CA ILE A 160 29.33 -11.27 -7.16
C ILE A 160 27.92 -11.53 -6.66
N LYS A 161 27.29 -10.51 -6.04
CA LYS A 161 25.97 -10.70 -5.44
C LYS A 161 24.85 -10.86 -6.46
N PHE A 162 24.93 -10.11 -7.56
CA PHE A 162 24.03 -10.27 -8.69
C PHE A 162 24.12 -11.68 -9.28
N LEU A 163 25.32 -12.20 -9.56
CA LEU A 163 25.47 -13.55 -10.10
C LEU A 163 25.06 -14.63 -9.09
N ALA A 164 25.36 -14.45 -7.80
CA ALA A 164 24.88 -15.35 -6.76
C ALA A 164 23.34 -15.45 -6.75
N SER A 165 22.65 -14.32 -6.92
CA SER A 165 21.18 -14.30 -7.04
C SER A 165 20.63 -14.97 -8.30
N LYS A 166 21.45 -15.13 -9.35
CA LYS A 166 21.13 -15.91 -10.56
C LYS A 166 21.45 -17.40 -10.42
N GLY A 167 21.86 -17.85 -9.23
CA GLY A 167 22.11 -19.26 -8.92
C GLY A 167 23.58 -19.68 -9.07
N PHE A 168 24.50 -18.75 -9.34
CA PHE A 168 25.93 -19.05 -9.42
C PHE A 168 26.55 -19.14 -8.01
N ASN A 169 27.66 -19.88 -7.86
CA ASN A 169 28.33 -20.02 -6.57
C ASN A 169 29.17 -18.77 -6.24
N GLU A 170 28.78 -18.06 -5.17
CA GLU A 170 29.42 -16.82 -4.70
C GLU A 170 30.94 -16.96 -4.51
N LYS A 171 31.40 -18.08 -3.95
CA LYS A 171 32.84 -18.32 -3.69
C LYS A 171 33.63 -18.52 -4.98
N GLU A 172 33.06 -19.24 -5.93
CA GLU A 172 33.71 -19.51 -7.22
C GLU A 172 33.85 -18.22 -8.03
N ILE A 173 32.83 -17.36 -8.02
CA ILE A 173 32.87 -16.05 -8.70
C ILE A 173 33.91 -15.15 -8.05
N ALA A 174 33.93 -15.09 -6.71
CA ALA A 174 34.91 -14.29 -5.97
C ALA A 174 36.34 -14.74 -6.26
N GLU A 175 36.61 -16.05 -6.33
CA GLU A 175 37.91 -16.59 -6.72
C GLU A 175 38.30 -16.24 -8.16
N LYS A 176 37.37 -16.37 -9.12
CA LYS A 176 37.63 -16.00 -10.52
C LYS A 176 37.93 -14.52 -10.69
N ILE A 177 37.19 -13.64 -10.02
CA ILE A 177 37.44 -12.18 -10.03
C ILE A 177 38.81 -11.88 -9.41
N LYS A 178 39.14 -12.52 -8.29
CA LYS A 178 40.46 -12.36 -7.63
C LYS A 178 41.62 -12.81 -8.51
N ASN A 179 41.43 -13.86 -9.31
CA ASN A 179 42.41 -14.36 -10.26
C ASN A 179 42.45 -13.59 -11.60
N ASN A 180 41.59 -12.57 -11.77
CA ASN A 180 41.41 -11.82 -13.00
C ASN A 180 41.02 -12.72 -14.20
N GLU A 181 40.23 -13.75 -13.93
CA GLU A 181 39.71 -14.69 -14.93
C GLU A 181 38.38 -14.22 -15.52
N GLU A 182 38.15 -14.45 -16.82
CA GLU A 182 36.87 -14.16 -17.45
C GLU A 182 35.77 -15.08 -16.89
N LEU A 183 34.70 -14.45 -16.39
CA LEU A 183 33.48 -15.15 -16.03
C LEU A 183 32.76 -15.55 -17.32
N LYS A 184 32.80 -16.84 -17.66
CA LYS A 184 31.93 -17.42 -18.69
C LYS A 184 30.52 -17.46 -18.13
N ILE A 185 29.79 -16.36 -18.32
CA ILE A 185 28.36 -16.30 -18.07
C ILE A 185 27.74 -16.82 -19.36
N ASP A 186 27.28 -18.07 -19.34
CA ASP A 186 26.49 -18.59 -20.45
C ASP A 186 25.22 -17.73 -20.49
N GLU A 187 25.06 -16.89 -21.53
CA GLU A 187 23.90 -15.98 -21.69
C GLU A 187 22.56 -16.73 -21.88
N GLU A 188 22.52 -18.04 -21.69
CA GLU A 188 21.43 -18.90 -22.11
C GLU A 188 20.74 -19.60 -20.92
N SER A 189 20.01 -18.82 -20.13
CA SER A 189 18.81 -19.33 -19.47
C SER A 189 17.77 -18.21 -19.36
N LYS A 190 16.94 -18.15 -20.40
CA LYS A 190 15.64 -17.45 -20.60
C LYS A 190 15.11 -16.54 -19.49
#